data_AF-A0A9P4JGA3-F1
#
_entry.id   AF-A0A9P4JGA3-F1
#
_cell.length_a   1.000
_cell.length_b   1.000
_cell.length_c   1.000
_cell.angle_alpha   90.00
_cell.angle_beta   90.00
_cell.angle_gamma   90.00
#
_symmetry.space_group_name_H-M   'P 1'
#
loop_
_entity.id
_entity.type
_entity.pdbx_description
1 polymer ?
#
loop_
_entity_poly.entity_id
_entity_poly.type
_entity_poly.pdbx_seq_one_letter_code
_entity_poly.pdbx_strand_id
1 'polypeptide(L)'
;MDQAARGAAALKADNFSEAIKYYTEAISILPTACDYYIKRSTAYQRSSPPDPDKALSDAEIAVVLAHKRGKRELIKDAQFRRAVALFHRERYADAQYLFGLVEKIDEKDKMVPIWKIKVANKLKGLAEDDEKRNVTVKEVPEVDLPKVSTSKAPSASSTSTSTLTSAALKSAPVAKDSATITPTTANKIKHDWYQNSENVYFTLLAKGVPKDQTTVEIEKDSLSIAFPIEDSSNYDFSLDPLFAPIDPSSSSFKITPTKVEVVLKKETSGVKWRSLEGDREVEKANKGKQPVPREILDPQPPAYPTSSRSGAKDWDKLAKELVVNKAEDGDDNYDLDEGDGDETTRFFRQLYKGAAPEQQRAMMKSFSESGGTVLSTDWSNVGNRTVVPEPPEGMEAKKYGA
;
A
#
# COMPACT_ATOMS: atom_id res chain seq x y z
N MET A 1 -8.65 -5.22 -14.65
CA MET A 1 -8.77 -3.77 -14.40
C MET A 1 -8.77 -3.54 -12.90
N ASP A 2 -7.79 -2.80 -12.39
CA ASP A 2 -7.56 -2.64 -10.95
C ASP A 2 -8.60 -1.68 -10.31
N GLN A 3 -9.58 -2.23 -9.59
CA GLN A 3 -10.63 -1.46 -8.92
C GLN A 3 -10.07 -0.56 -7.81
N ALA A 4 -8.97 -0.98 -7.16
CA ALA A 4 -8.36 -0.18 -6.11
C ALA A 4 -7.72 1.10 -6.66
N ALA A 5 -7.12 1.04 -7.86
CA ALA A 5 -6.60 2.21 -8.55
C ALA A 5 -7.71 3.19 -8.95
N ARG A 6 -8.85 2.69 -9.43
CA ARG A 6 -10.02 3.54 -9.72
C ARG A 6 -10.61 4.19 -8.46
N GLY A 7 -10.70 3.43 -7.37
CA GLY A 7 -11.11 3.98 -6.07
C GLY A 7 -10.17 5.10 -5.60
N ALA A 8 -8.86 4.94 -5.83
CA ALA A 8 -7.86 5.95 -5.45
C ALA A 8 -7.96 7.21 -6.33
N ALA A 9 -8.20 7.05 -7.62
CA ALA A 9 -8.46 8.18 -8.52
C ALA A 9 -9.75 8.92 -8.13
N ALA A 10 -10.83 8.20 -7.83
CA ALA A 10 -12.08 8.79 -7.37
C ALA A 10 -11.92 9.53 -6.03
N LEU A 11 -11.14 9.01 -5.08
CA LEU A 11 -10.81 9.73 -3.83
C LEU A 11 -10.04 11.02 -4.06
N LYS A 12 -9.13 11.04 -5.04
CA LYS A 12 -8.36 12.25 -5.40
C LYS A 12 -9.23 13.29 -6.11
N ALA A 13 -10.25 12.84 -6.85
CA ALA A 13 -11.22 13.69 -7.53
C ALA A 13 -12.40 14.11 -6.62
N ASP A 14 -12.32 13.84 -5.30
CA ASP A 14 -13.40 14.07 -4.33
C ASP A 14 -14.75 13.40 -4.67
N ASN A 15 -14.73 12.40 -5.57
CA ASN A 15 -15.88 11.57 -5.92
C ASN A 15 -16.03 10.40 -4.92
N PHE A 16 -16.45 10.73 -3.70
CA PHE A 16 -16.50 9.75 -2.60
C PHE A 16 -17.50 8.60 -2.83
N SER A 17 -18.64 8.86 -3.48
CA SER A 17 -19.65 7.83 -3.76
C SER A 17 -19.13 6.75 -4.71
N GLU A 18 -18.39 7.14 -5.75
CA GLU A 18 -17.75 6.22 -6.67
C GLU A 18 -16.56 5.50 -6.02
N ALA A 19 -15.76 6.22 -5.23
CA ALA A 19 -14.68 5.63 -4.46
C ALA A 19 -15.18 4.49 -3.55
N ILE A 20 -16.30 4.69 -2.84
CA ILE A 20 -16.92 3.66 -2.00
C ILE A 20 -17.31 2.43 -2.83
N LYS A 21 -17.91 2.62 -4.02
CA LYS A 21 -18.29 1.52 -4.92
C LYS A 21 -17.06 0.73 -5.35
N TYR A 22 -16.03 1.41 -5.88
CA TYR A 22 -14.81 0.76 -6.35
C TYR A 22 -14.04 0.06 -5.23
N TYR A 23 -13.95 0.65 -4.03
CA TYR A 23 -13.33 -0.04 -2.90
C TYR A 23 -14.16 -1.22 -2.40
N THR A 24 -15.48 -1.16 -2.49
CA THR A 24 -16.34 -2.29 -2.13
C THR A 24 -16.15 -3.46 -3.10
N GLU A 25 -16.03 -3.19 -4.40
CA GLU A 25 -15.65 -4.19 -5.39
C GLU A 25 -14.21 -4.70 -5.18
N ALA A 26 -13.27 -3.84 -4.81
CA ALA A 26 -11.90 -4.26 -4.51
C ALA A 26 -11.84 -5.17 -3.27
N ILE A 27 -12.65 -4.88 -2.25
CA ILE A 27 -12.75 -5.67 -1.01
C ILE A 27 -13.42 -7.02 -1.26
N SER A 28 -14.40 -7.11 -2.17
CA SER A 28 -15.01 -8.40 -2.52
C SER A 28 -14.02 -9.35 -3.19
N ILE A 29 -13.04 -8.81 -3.93
CA ILE A 29 -11.95 -9.57 -4.55
C ILE A 29 -10.85 -9.90 -3.53
N LEU A 30 -10.41 -8.91 -2.73
CA LEU A 30 -9.33 -9.06 -1.76
C LEU A 30 -9.75 -8.55 -0.37
N PRO A 31 -10.47 -9.35 0.43
CA PRO A 31 -11.02 -8.93 1.71
C PRO A 31 -9.96 -8.78 2.81
N THR A 32 -8.73 -9.22 2.58
CA THR A 32 -7.62 -9.13 3.55
C THR A 32 -6.80 -7.84 3.42
N ALA A 33 -7.07 -7.02 2.41
CA ALA A 33 -6.34 -5.79 2.14
C ALA A 33 -6.76 -4.64 3.07
N CYS A 34 -5.98 -4.44 4.14
CA CYS A 34 -6.17 -3.36 5.11
C CYS A 34 -6.32 -1.96 4.47
N ASP A 35 -5.47 -1.63 3.50
CA ASP A 35 -5.47 -0.33 2.82
C ASP A 35 -6.81 0.02 2.16
N TYR A 36 -7.55 -0.98 1.66
CA TYR A 36 -8.86 -0.75 1.03
C TYR A 36 -9.90 -0.31 2.06
N TYR A 37 -9.89 -0.90 3.26
CA TYR A 37 -10.76 -0.49 4.36
C TYR A 37 -10.39 0.91 4.87
N ILE A 38 -9.09 1.23 5.00
CA ILE A 38 -8.63 2.57 5.41
C ILE A 38 -9.12 3.64 4.42
N LYS A 39 -8.96 3.37 3.12
CA LYS A 39 -9.37 4.30 2.05
C LYS A 39 -10.89 4.40 1.94
N ARG A 40 -11.62 3.28 2.06
CA ARG A 40 -13.10 3.29 2.08
C ARG A 40 -13.66 4.00 3.31
N SER A 41 -13.05 3.82 4.48
CA SER A 41 -13.37 4.57 5.71
C SER A 41 -13.23 6.08 5.50
N THR A 42 -12.14 6.51 4.85
CA THR A 42 -11.92 7.90 4.48
C THR A 42 -12.99 8.42 3.52
N ALA A 43 -13.42 7.60 2.57
CA ALA A 43 -14.50 7.96 1.64
C ALA A 43 -15.84 8.12 2.36
N TYR A 44 -16.20 7.23 3.29
CA TYR A 44 -17.43 7.34 4.11
C TYR A 44 -17.43 8.55 5.03
N GLN A 45 -16.27 8.95 5.54
CA GLN A 45 -16.15 10.13 6.37
C GLN A 45 -16.33 11.42 5.55
N ARG A 46 -15.78 11.46 4.33
CA ARG A 46 -15.79 12.64 3.45
C ARG A 46 -17.03 12.69 2.54
N SER A 47 -17.84 11.64 2.49
CA SER A 47 -19.06 11.61 1.69
C SER A 47 -20.10 12.63 2.19
N SER A 48 -21.00 13.01 1.30
CA SER A 48 -22.16 13.84 1.62
C SER A 48 -23.45 13.06 1.28
N PRO A 49 -24.25 12.61 2.27
CA PRO A 49 -24.03 12.78 3.71
C PRO A 49 -22.87 11.93 4.26
N PRO A 50 -22.23 12.35 5.38
CA PRO A 50 -21.17 11.58 6.02
C PRO A 50 -21.74 10.42 6.83
N ASP A 51 -21.12 9.24 6.71
CA ASP A 51 -21.52 8.00 7.39
C ASP A 51 -20.44 7.54 8.39
N PRO A 52 -20.37 8.12 9.61
CA PRO A 52 -19.30 7.79 10.55
C PRO A 52 -19.41 6.38 11.15
N ASP A 53 -20.58 5.72 11.07
CA ASP A 53 -20.75 4.31 11.51
C ASP A 53 -19.96 3.36 10.63
N LYS A 54 -20.15 3.50 9.31
CA LYS A 54 -19.48 2.66 8.32
C LYS A 54 -17.99 2.96 8.28
N ALA A 55 -17.62 4.24 8.41
CA ALA A 55 -16.23 4.65 8.54
C ALA A 55 -15.55 4.01 9.76
N LEU A 56 -16.23 3.96 10.91
CA LEU A 56 -15.72 3.31 12.12
C LEU A 56 -15.55 1.80 11.93
N SER A 57 -16.58 1.12 11.42
CA SER A 57 -16.53 -0.33 11.16
C SER A 57 -15.37 -0.71 10.24
N ASP A 58 -15.18 0.02 9.14
CA ASP A 58 -14.05 -0.20 8.23
C ASP A 58 -12.70 0.04 8.91
N ALA A 59 -12.58 1.09 9.73
CA ALA A 59 -11.35 1.39 10.45
C ALA A 59 -11.02 0.29 11.49
N GLU A 60 -12.02 -0.27 12.16
CA GLU A 60 -11.81 -1.37 13.11
C GLU A 60 -11.38 -2.66 12.42
N ILE A 61 -12.00 -3.00 11.28
CA ILE A 61 -11.57 -4.13 10.44
C ILE A 61 -10.12 -3.92 9.98
N ALA A 62 -9.77 -2.70 9.56
CA ALA A 62 -8.42 -2.35 9.16
C ALA A 62 -7.40 -2.58 10.28
N VAL A 63 -7.71 -2.21 11.52
CA VAL A 63 -6.84 -2.45 12.69
C VAL A 63 -6.60 -3.95 12.88
N VAL A 64 -7.66 -4.76 12.87
CA VAL A 64 -7.53 -6.23 13.03
C VAL A 64 -6.66 -6.83 11.92
N LEU A 65 -6.89 -6.43 10.67
CA LEU A 65 -6.11 -6.90 9.52
C LEU A 65 -4.65 -6.42 9.60
N ALA A 66 -4.40 -5.20 10.07
CA ALA A 66 -3.06 -4.65 10.24
C ALA A 66 -2.27 -5.42 11.30
N HIS A 67 -2.89 -5.74 12.45
CA HIS A 67 -2.29 -6.58 13.49
C HIS A 67 -1.99 -7.99 12.98
N LYS A 68 -2.89 -8.59 12.18
CA LYS A 68 -2.64 -9.90 11.55
C LYS A 68 -1.46 -9.89 10.58
N ARG A 69 -1.25 -8.76 9.88
CA ARG A 69 -0.11 -8.57 8.96
C ARG A 69 1.18 -8.18 9.66
N GLY A 70 1.14 -7.75 10.93
CA GLY A 70 2.31 -7.34 11.70
C GLY A 70 3.02 -6.08 11.19
N LYS A 71 2.35 -5.26 10.36
CA LYS A 71 2.95 -4.05 9.77
C LYS A 71 2.61 -2.83 10.62
N ARG A 72 3.61 -2.28 11.32
CA ARG A 72 3.48 -1.12 12.22
C ARG A 72 2.85 0.10 11.54
N GLU A 73 3.25 0.42 10.31
CA GLU A 73 2.68 1.54 9.53
C GLU A 73 1.17 1.39 9.28
N LEU A 74 0.71 0.19 8.92
CA LEU A 74 -0.71 -0.05 8.68
C LEU A 74 -1.52 -0.01 9.99
N ILE A 75 -0.91 -0.44 11.11
CA ILE A 75 -1.54 -0.36 12.43
C ILE A 75 -1.71 1.12 12.81
N LYS A 76 -0.67 1.93 12.61
CA LYS A 76 -0.71 3.39 12.81
C LYS A 76 -1.84 4.03 12.01
N ASP A 77 -1.86 3.83 10.70
CA ASP A 77 -2.85 4.45 9.81
C ASP A 77 -4.27 4.00 10.14
N ALA A 78 -4.48 2.71 10.43
CA ALA A 78 -5.79 2.19 10.80
C ALA A 78 -6.27 2.75 12.15
N GLN A 79 -5.41 2.80 13.17
CA GLN A 79 -5.75 3.36 14.48
C GLN A 79 -6.02 4.86 14.39
N PHE A 80 -5.27 5.59 13.56
CA PHE A 80 -5.52 7.00 13.29
C PHE A 80 -6.89 7.21 12.66
N ARG A 81 -7.25 6.43 11.62
CA ARG A 81 -8.58 6.50 11.01
C ARG A 81 -9.70 6.13 11.98
N ARG A 82 -9.48 5.15 12.86
CA ARG A 82 -10.43 4.76 13.90
C ARG A 82 -10.68 5.90 14.90
N ALA A 83 -9.61 6.57 15.35
CA ALA A 83 -9.70 7.72 16.25
C ALA A 83 -10.49 8.87 15.61
N VAL A 84 -10.22 9.14 14.34
CA VAL A 84 -10.94 10.14 13.55
C VAL A 84 -12.43 9.79 13.40
N ALA A 85 -12.78 8.54 13.10
CA ALA A 85 -14.18 8.11 13.02
C ALA A 85 -14.92 8.25 14.37
N LEU A 86 -14.25 7.94 15.49
CA LEU A 86 -14.80 8.14 16.84
C LEU A 86 -15.02 9.60 17.19
N PHE A 87 -14.15 10.50 16.72
CA PHE A 87 -14.35 11.95 16.87
C PHE A 87 -15.64 12.42 16.19
N HIS A 88 -15.95 11.93 14.99
CA HIS A 88 -17.19 12.24 14.29
C HIS A 88 -18.43 11.55 14.90
N ARG A 89 -18.22 10.50 15.70
CA ARG A 89 -19.23 9.88 16.57
C ARG A 89 -19.40 10.60 17.92
N GLU A 90 -18.70 11.71 18.12
CA GLU A 90 -18.69 12.49 19.37
C GLU A 90 -18.16 11.70 20.59
N ARG A 91 -17.43 10.60 20.36
CA ARG A 91 -16.77 9.81 21.39
C ARG A 91 -15.35 10.31 21.59
N TYR A 92 -15.25 11.49 22.20
CA TYR A 92 -14.00 12.25 22.25
C TYR A 92 -12.94 11.63 23.16
N ALA A 93 -13.33 11.02 24.28
CA ALA A 93 -12.37 10.36 25.17
C ALA A 93 -11.73 9.11 24.53
N ASP A 94 -12.53 8.30 23.83
CA ASP A 94 -12.02 7.16 23.06
C ASP A 94 -11.07 7.61 21.94
N ALA A 95 -11.42 8.67 21.22
CA ALA A 95 -10.56 9.27 20.21
C ALA A 95 -9.23 9.76 20.83
N GLN A 96 -9.26 10.42 21.99
CA GLN A 96 -8.06 10.89 22.68
C GLN A 96 -7.12 9.75 23.07
N TYR A 97 -7.67 8.65 23.62
CA TYR A 97 -6.91 7.47 23.98
C TYR A 97 -6.20 6.86 22.75
N LEU A 98 -6.93 6.70 21.64
CA LEU A 98 -6.37 6.14 20.41
C LEU A 98 -5.31 7.06 19.78
N PHE A 99 -5.49 8.38 19.77
CA PHE A 99 -4.44 9.30 19.32
C PHE A 99 -3.18 9.20 20.18
N GLY A 100 -3.31 8.95 21.49
CA GLY A 100 -2.16 8.65 22.36
C GLY A 100 -1.47 7.31 22.03
N LEU A 101 -2.21 6.31 21.56
CA LEU A 101 -1.63 5.06 21.06
C LEU A 101 -0.86 5.28 19.76
N VAL A 102 -1.46 6.00 18.80
CA VAL A 102 -0.84 6.32 17.51
C VAL A 102 0.47 7.09 17.71
N GLU A 103 0.50 8.05 18.63
CA GLU A 103 1.72 8.81 18.98
C GLU A 103 2.83 7.90 19.52
N LYS A 104 2.52 6.88 20.33
CA LYS A 104 3.52 5.89 20.79
C LYS A 104 4.04 5.02 19.65
N ILE A 105 3.22 4.80 18.61
CA ILE A 105 3.61 4.04 17.42
C ILE A 105 4.48 4.92 16.52
N ASP A 106 4.21 6.22 16.40
CA ASP A 106 4.99 7.15 15.59
C ASP A 106 4.91 8.57 16.16
N GLU A 107 5.96 8.97 16.89
CA GLU A 107 6.05 10.27 17.55
C GLU A 107 6.25 11.43 16.56
N LYS A 108 6.60 11.14 15.30
CA LYS A 108 6.89 12.15 14.27
C LYS A 108 5.67 12.52 13.44
N ASP A 109 4.51 11.91 13.70
CA ASP A 109 3.28 12.20 12.95
C ASP A 109 2.77 13.61 13.26
N LYS A 110 2.80 14.49 12.24
CA LYS A 110 2.37 15.89 12.35
C LYS A 110 0.85 16.03 12.54
N MET A 111 0.07 15.02 12.16
CA MET A 111 -1.40 15.08 12.23
C MET A 111 -1.92 14.78 13.64
N VAL A 112 -1.26 13.93 14.42
CA VAL A 112 -1.72 13.52 15.75
C VAL A 112 -1.87 14.71 16.73
N PRO A 113 -0.91 15.66 16.83
CA PRO A 113 -1.07 16.85 17.67
C PRO A 113 -2.27 17.71 17.26
N ILE A 114 -2.50 17.88 15.95
CA ILE A 114 -3.62 18.69 15.42
C ILE A 114 -4.95 18.07 15.86
N TRP A 115 -5.09 16.76 15.74
CA TRP A 115 -6.31 16.06 16.15
C TRP A 115 -6.50 16.03 17.67
N LYS A 116 -5.43 15.89 18.46
CA LYS A 116 -5.51 16.01 19.92
C LYS A 116 -6.03 17.38 20.36
N ILE A 117 -5.58 18.47 19.72
CA ILE A 117 -6.09 19.82 20.00
C ILE A 117 -7.58 19.91 19.66
N LYS A 118 -8.02 19.38 18.50
CA LYS A 118 -9.44 19.34 18.12
C LYS A 118 -10.29 18.59 19.14
N VAL A 119 -9.82 17.42 19.58
CA VAL A 119 -10.49 16.60 20.61
C VAL A 119 -10.56 17.35 21.95
N ALA A 120 -9.46 17.95 22.39
CA ALA A 120 -9.41 18.71 23.63
C ALA A 120 -10.36 19.93 23.61
N ASN A 121 -10.45 20.63 22.47
CA ASN A 121 -11.38 21.75 22.31
C ASN A 121 -12.84 21.29 22.40
N LYS A 122 -13.17 20.13 21.83
CA LYS A 122 -14.52 19.54 21.96
C LYS A 122 -14.80 19.11 23.40
N LEU A 123 -13.85 18.44 24.07
CA LEU A 123 -13.97 18.02 25.46
C LEU A 123 -14.14 19.19 26.44
N LYS A 124 -13.51 20.34 26.19
CA LYS A 124 -13.69 21.57 26.97
C LYS A 124 -15.10 22.17 26.82
N GLY A 125 -15.76 21.93 25.70
CA GLY A 125 -17.13 22.38 25.43
C GLY A 125 -18.23 21.44 25.97
N LEU A 126 -17.88 20.28 26.52
CA LEU A 126 -18.80 19.28 27.05
C LEU A 126 -18.81 19.30 28.58
N ALA A 127 -19.97 19.02 29.17
CA ALA A 127 -20.14 18.89 30.61
C ALA A 127 -19.28 17.75 31.17
N GLU A 128 -18.84 17.87 32.42
CA GLU A 128 -17.94 16.92 33.07
C GLU A 128 -18.51 15.50 33.23
N ASP A 129 -19.84 15.36 33.22
CA ASP A 129 -20.60 14.13 33.50
C ASP A 129 -21.18 13.45 32.24
N ASP A 130 -20.72 13.86 31.05
CA ASP A 130 -21.23 13.37 29.77
C ASP A 130 -20.62 12.01 29.41
N GLU A 131 -21.43 11.02 29.00
CA GLU A 131 -21.00 9.66 28.63
C GLU A 131 -19.93 9.66 27.52
N LYS A 132 -19.87 10.74 26.74
CA LYS A 132 -18.88 11.02 25.70
C LYS A 132 -17.44 11.20 26.22
N ARG A 133 -17.27 11.34 27.54
CA ARG A 133 -15.98 11.40 28.25
C ARG A 133 -15.48 10.03 28.76
N ASN A 134 -16.27 8.97 28.65
CA ASN A 134 -15.86 7.64 29.10
C ASN A 134 -15.07 6.88 28.03
N VAL A 135 -13.87 6.42 28.39
CA VAL A 135 -13.06 5.53 27.54
C VAL A 135 -13.63 4.11 27.65
N THR A 136 -14.27 3.65 26.59
CA THR A 136 -14.86 2.30 26.49
C THR A 136 -14.15 1.44 25.44
N VAL A 137 -13.22 2.03 24.69
CA VAL A 137 -12.56 1.38 23.55
C VAL A 137 -11.31 0.58 23.96
N LYS A 138 -11.23 -0.68 23.50
CA LYS A 138 -10.03 -1.53 23.58
C LYS A 138 -9.01 -1.19 22.49
N GLU A 139 -7.72 -1.41 22.81
CA GLU A 139 -6.57 -1.18 21.91
C GLU A 139 -6.72 -1.92 20.57
N VAL A 140 -7.12 -3.19 20.60
CA VAL A 140 -7.52 -3.95 19.42
C VAL A 140 -9.03 -4.17 19.49
N PRO A 141 -9.81 -3.70 18.49
CA PRO A 141 -11.23 -4.00 18.43
C PRO A 141 -11.46 -5.50 18.14
N GLU A 142 -12.36 -6.13 18.90
CA GLU A 142 -12.89 -7.46 18.60
C GLU A 142 -14.01 -7.33 17.56
N VAL A 143 -13.65 -7.08 16.30
CA VAL A 143 -14.61 -7.10 15.19
C VAL A 143 -14.49 -8.41 14.41
N ASP A 144 -15.62 -9.05 14.19
CA ASP A 144 -15.73 -10.20 13.29
C ASP A 144 -15.33 -9.78 11.88
N LEU A 145 -14.20 -10.32 11.40
CA LEU A 145 -13.75 -10.11 10.04
C LEU A 145 -14.85 -10.52 9.05
N PRO A 146 -15.03 -9.81 7.93
CA PRO A 146 -16.01 -10.18 6.92
C PRO A 146 -15.71 -11.59 6.41
N LYS A 147 -16.46 -12.56 6.93
CA LYS A 147 -16.58 -13.90 6.37
C LYS A 147 -17.24 -13.75 5.01
N VAL A 148 -16.64 -14.39 4.00
CA VAL A 148 -17.30 -14.71 2.74
C VAL A 148 -18.60 -15.43 3.08
N SER A 149 -19.73 -14.76 2.90
CA SER A 149 -21.05 -15.38 3.01
C SER A 149 -21.62 -15.57 1.61
N THR A 150 -21.53 -16.81 1.14
CA THR A 150 -22.61 -17.39 0.35
C THR A 150 -23.92 -17.28 1.15
N SER A 151 -24.98 -16.95 0.44
CA SER A 151 -26.31 -16.55 0.91
C SER A 151 -27.00 -17.54 1.87
N LYS A 152 -27.61 -17.02 2.96
CA LYS A 152 -29.07 -17.08 3.27
C LYS A 152 -29.41 -16.36 4.60
N ALA A 153 -30.47 -15.56 4.59
CA ALA A 153 -31.10 -14.88 5.74
C ALA A 153 -32.13 -15.82 6.45
N PRO A 154 -32.94 -15.35 7.44
CA PRO A 154 -32.61 -14.80 8.77
C PRO A 154 -33.35 -15.56 9.91
N SER A 155 -32.96 -15.38 11.17
CA SER A 155 -33.86 -15.57 12.32
C SER A 155 -33.47 -14.66 13.47
N ALA A 156 -34.48 -14.03 14.07
CA ALA A 156 -34.44 -12.93 15.01
C ALA A 156 -34.45 -13.38 16.49
N SER A 157 -34.08 -12.42 17.37
CA SER A 157 -34.44 -12.28 18.80
C SER A 157 -33.79 -13.27 19.79
N SER A 158 -33.38 -12.94 21.01
CA SER A 158 -33.73 -11.83 21.93
C SER A 158 -32.69 -11.68 23.06
N THR A 159 -32.54 -10.44 23.51
CA THR A 159 -32.23 -9.86 24.83
C THR A 159 -32.22 -10.77 26.08
N SER A 160 -31.18 -10.68 26.92
CA SER A 160 -31.20 -10.28 28.37
C SER A 160 -29.81 -10.49 29.01
N THR A 161 -29.14 -9.44 29.51
CA THR A 161 -29.19 -8.85 30.86
C THR A 161 -28.34 -9.61 31.90
N SER A 162 -27.23 -8.96 32.28
CA SER A 162 -26.45 -8.96 33.54
C SER A 162 -26.57 -10.13 34.55
N THR A 163 -25.42 -10.58 35.07
CA THR A 163 -25.04 -10.34 36.49
C THR A 163 -23.61 -10.80 36.82
N LEU A 164 -22.95 -10.02 37.67
CA LEU A 164 -21.65 -10.25 38.29
C LEU A 164 -21.74 -11.34 39.36
N THR A 165 -20.71 -12.17 39.54
CA THR A 165 -20.23 -12.54 40.88
C THR A 165 -18.79 -13.07 40.86
N SER A 166 -18.12 -12.80 41.98
CA SER A 166 -16.68 -12.80 42.21
C SER A 166 -16.18 -14.11 42.82
N ALA A 167 -14.86 -14.30 42.70
CA ALA A 167 -13.94 -14.98 43.61
C ALA A 167 -14.02 -16.52 43.77
N ALA A 168 -12.91 -17.21 43.49
CA ALA A 168 -11.88 -17.51 44.50
C ALA A 168 -10.79 -18.45 43.95
N LEU A 169 -9.54 -18.17 44.32
CA LEU A 169 -8.35 -18.98 44.08
C LEU A 169 -8.40 -20.33 44.83
N LYS A 170 -7.75 -21.38 44.28
CA LYS A 170 -6.63 -22.08 44.97
C LYS A 170 -5.93 -23.18 44.14
N SER A 171 -4.60 -23.01 44.09
CA SER A 171 -3.50 -23.99 44.21
C SER A 171 -3.39 -25.24 43.30
N ALA A 172 -2.24 -25.29 42.63
CA ALA A 172 -1.57 -26.46 42.03
C ALA A 172 -1.24 -27.56 43.07
N PRO A 173 -0.81 -28.77 42.62
CA PRO A 173 0.64 -29.00 42.49
C PRO A 173 1.09 -29.85 41.28
N VAL A 174 2.42 -29.96 41.19
CA VAL A 174 3.34 -30.34 40.10
C VAL A 174 3.60 -31.86 39.99
N ALA A 175 3.75 -32.40 38.76
CA ALA A 175 4.65 -33.51 38.37
C ALA A 175 4.64 -33.66 36.82
N LYS A 176 5.66 -33.20 36.07
CA LYS A 176 6.86 -33.89 35.54
C LYS A 176 6.65 -35.12 34.60
N ASP A 177 7.17 -34.93 33.39
CA ASP A 177 7.69 -35.86 32.37
C ASP A 177 6.77 -36.87 31.65
N SER A 178 6.47 -36.60 30.37
CA SER A 178 7.03 -37.34 29.21
C SER A 178 6.30 -36.98 27.91
N ALA A 179 7.02 -37.09 26.80
CA ALA A 179 6.68 -36.64 25.45
C ALA A 179 5.30 -37.12 24.96
N THR A 180 4.50 -36.19 24.43
CA THR A 180 3.38 -36.52 23.54
C THR A 180 3.39 -35.53 22.39
N ILE A 181 3.68 -36.06 21.21
CA ILE A 181 3.68 -35.35 19.93
C ILE A 181 2.21 -35.17 19.57
N THR A 182 1.65 -33.97 19.77
CA THR A 182 0.29 -33.65 19.34
C THR A 182 0.30 -33.26 17.85
N PRO A 183 -0.42 -33.99 16.96
CA PRO A 183 -0.47 -33.70 15.52
C PRO A 183 -1.41 -32.53 15.19
N THR A 184 -1.22 -31.93 14.02
CA THR A 184 -1.72 -30.60 13.65
C THR A 184 -2.86 -30.65 12.63
N THR A 185 -3.92 -29.89 12.90
CA THR A 185 -5.02 -29.54 11.99
C THR A 185 -4.53 -28.73 10.77
N ALA A 186 -5.03 -29.03 9.56
CA ALA A 186 -4.64 -28.39 8.29
C ALA A 186 -4.58 -26.84 8.29
N ASN A 187 -5.41 -26.17 9.11
CA ASN A 187 -5.46 -24.71 9.25
C ASN A 187 -4.21 -24.06 9.90
N LYS A 188 -3.20 -24.83 10.29
CA LYS A 188 -1.95 -24.34 10.92
C LYS A 188 -0.70 -24.53 10.07
N ILE A 189 -0.81 -25.11 8.88
CA ILE A 189 0.32 -25.29 7.96
C ILE A 189 0.66 -23.93 7.35
N LYS A 190 1.90 -23.48 7.52
CA LYS A 190 2.42 -22.23 6.95
C LYS A 190 3.61 -22.56 6.06
N HIS A 191 3.81 -21.84 4.97
CA HIS A 191 5.04 -21.88 4.20
C HIS A 191 5.75 -20.53 4.29
N ASP A 192 7.07 -20.56 4.20
CA ASP A 192 7.94 -19.38 4.09
C ASP A 192 9.01 -19.67 3.05
N TRP A 193 9.50 -18.64 2.38
CA TRP A 193 10.58 -18.80 1.42
C TRP A 193 11.46 -17.56 1.35
N TYR A 194 12.73 -17.80 1.07
CA TYR A 194 13.70 -16.76 0.78
C TYR A 194 14.66 -17.26 -0.29
N GLN A 195 15.51 -16.39 -0.80
CA GLN A 195 16.43 -16.73 -1.89
C GLN A 195 17.76 -16.02 -1.71
N ASN A 196 18.80 -16.62 -2.29
CA ASN A 196 20.05 -15.93 -2.59
C ASN A 196 20.22 -15.88 -4.13
N SER A 197 21.41 -15.50 -4.60
CA SER A 197 21.69 -15.41 -6.04
C SER A 197 21.63 -16.75 -6.79
N GLU A 198 21.76 -17.88 -6.08
CA GLU A 198 21.98 -19.22 -6.65
C GLU A 198 20.91 -20.26 -6.24
N ASN A 199 20.29 -20.08 -5.08
CA ASN A 199 19.40 -21.03 -4.41
C ASN A 199 18.13 -20.32 -3.91
N VAL A 200 17.03 -21.06 -3.91
CA VAL A 200 15.77 -20.71 -3.28
C VAL A 200 15.56 -21.68 -2.10
N TYR A 201 15.29 -21.13 -0.93
CA TYR A 201 15.04 -21.87 0.28
C TYR A 201 13.55 -21.80 0.58
N PHE A 202 12.88 -22.94 0.56
CA PHE A 202 11.47 -23.09 0.84
C PHE A 202 11.31 -23.87 2.15
N THR A 203 10.48 -23.38 3.07
CA THR A 203 10.21 -24.02 4.36
C THR A 203 8.72 -24.16 4.58
N LEU A 204 8.25 -25.38 4.73
CA LEU A 204 6.87 -25.72 5.08
C LEU A 204 6.81 -26.06 6.57
N LEU A 205 6.22 -25.19 7.38
CA LEU A 205 6.00 -25.40 8.81
C LEU A 205 4.70 -26.21 9.02
N ALA A 206 4.86 -27.49 9.29
CA ALA A 206 3.80 -28.41 9.68
C ALA A 206 4.30 -29.22 10.89
N LYS A 207 3.54 -29.29 11.99
CA LYS A 207 3.92 -30.13 13.14
C LYS A 207 3.34 -31.53 12.98
N GLY A 208 4.18 -32.53 13.19
CA GLY A 208 3.84 -33.94 13.07
C GLY A 208 4.09 -34.50 11.68
N VAL A 209 5.03 -33.96 10.89
CA VAL A 209 5.34 -34.50 9.55
C VAL A 209 6.04 -35.85 9.68
N PRO A 210 5.45 -36.96 9.17
CA PRO A 210 6.08 -38.27 9.18
C PRO A 210 7.17 -38.32 8.12
N LYS A 211 8.44 -38.41 8.54
CA LYS A 211 9.60 -38.51 7.64
C LYS A 211 9.48 -39.67 6.64
N ASP A 212 8.83 -40.75 7.04
CA ASP A 212 8.76 -42.00 6.28
C ASP A 212 7.56 -42.08 5.31
N GLN A 213 6.61 -41.12 5.39
CA GLN A 213 5.42 -41.08 4.53
C GLN A 213 5.27 -39.76 3.76
N THR A 214 6.33 -38.94 3.73
CA THR A 214 6.35 -37.68 2.97
C THR A 214 6.99 -37.91 1.61
N THR A 215 6.26 -37.59 0.55
CA THR A 215 6.74 -37.57 -0.83
C THR A 215 7.09 -36.13 -1.21
N VAL A 216 8.34 -35.90 -1.63
CA VAL A 216 8.78 -34.61 -2.17
C VAL A 216 9.32 -34.85 -3.57
N GLU A 217 8.67 -34.31 -4.59
CA GLU A 217 9.13 -34.39 -5.98
C GLU A 217 9.60 -33.01 -6.42
N ILE A 218 10.84 -32.95 -6.88
CA ILE A 218 11.46 -31.72 -7.36
C ILE A 218 11.72 -31.93 -8.86
N GLU A 219 11.01 -31.19 -9.70
CA GLU A 219 11.25 -31.17 -11.14
C GLU A 219 11.92 -29.86 -11.58
N LYS A 220 12.19 -29.74 -12.88
CA LYS A 220 12.85 -28.55 -13.44
C LYS A 220 12.04 -27.26 -13.22
N ASP A 221 10.72 -27.35 -13.32
CA ASP A 221 9.82 -26.19 -13.23
C ASP A 221 8.68 -26.41 -12.21
N SER A 222 8.67 -27.52 -11.48
CA SER A 222 7.61 -27.86 -10.53
C SER A 222 8.17 -28.41 -9.20
N LEU A 223 7.43 -28.18 -8.11
CA LEU A 223 7.70 -28.76 -6.79
C LEU A 223 6.41 -29.32 -6.21
N SER A 224 6.36 -30.62 -5.92
CA SER A 224 5.24 -31.25 -5.23
C SER A 224 5.67 -31.79 -3.87
N ILE A 225 4.86 -31.55 -2.84
CA ILE A 225 5.08 -32.04 -1.48
C ILE A 225 3.77 -32.65 -1.00
N ALA A 226 3.77 -33.97 -0.79
CA ALA A 226 2.61 -34.69 -0.30
C ALA A 226 2.93 -35.47 0.98
N PHE A 227 2.06 -35.40 1.99
CA PHE A 227 2.15 -36.24 3.19
C PHE A 227 0.78 -36.48 3.84
N PRO A 228 0.56 -37.62 4.49
CA PRO A 228 -0.73 -37.95 5.11
C PRO A 228 -1.00 -37.08 6.36
N ILE A 229 -2.25 -36.60 6.49
CA ILE A 229 -2.78 -35.95 7.70
C ILE A 229 -3.84 -36.87 8.34
N GLU A 230 -3.95 -36.85 9.67
CA GLU A 230 -4.81 -37.74 10.47
C GLU A 230 -6.32 -37.45 10.35
N ASP A 231 -6.73 -36.23 9.96
CA ASP A 231 -8.14 -35.78 9.90
C ASP A 231 -8.86 -36.07 8.54
N SER A 232 -8.33 -37.00 7.74
CA SER A 232 -8.75 -37.40 6.39
C SER A 232 -8.21 -36.54 5.23
N SER A 233 -7.67 -37.25 4.23
CA SER A 233 -6.99 -36.80 3.01
C SER A 233 -5.52 -36.37 3.19
N ASN A 234 -4.67 -36.76 2.24
CA ASN A 234 -3.27 -36.36 2.17
C ASN A 234 -3.17 -34.84 1.99
N TYR A 235 -2.23 -34.20 2.69
CA TYR A 235 -1.80 -32.85 2.32
C TYR A 235 -1.07 -32.95 1.00
N ASP A 236 -1.44 -32.10 0.04
CA ASP A 236 -0.75 -31.96 -1.23
C ASP A 236 -0.47 -30.46 -1.44
N PHE A 237 0.79 -30.15 -1.68
CA PHE A 237 1.28 -28.81 -2.00
C PHE A 237 2.09 -28.87 -3.29
N SER A 238 1.52 -28.36 -4.36
CA SER A 238 2.12 -28.33 -5.70
C SER A 238 2.37 -26.89 -6.15
N LEU A 239 3.59 -26.60 -6.57
CA LEU A 239 3.96 -25.38 -7.28
C LEU A 239 4.25 -25.75 -8.74
N ASP A 240 3.38 -25.34 -9.67
CA ASP A 240 3.54 -25.52 -11.11
C ASP A 240 2.86 -24.33 -11.83
N PRO A 241 3.58 -23.41 -12.48
CA PRO A 241 5.04 -23.35 -12.72
C PRO A 241 5.83 -22.54 -11.68
N LEU A 242 7.07 -22.92 -11.43
CA LEU A 242 8.06 -22.11 -10.71
C LEU A 242 8.48 -20.88 -11.52
N PHE A 243 8.92 -19.82 -10.83
CA PHE A 243 9.29 -18.54 -11.47
C PHE A 243 10.42 -18.65 -12.50
N ALA A 244 11.38 -19.55 -12.26
CA ALA A 244 12.46 -19.85 -13.18
C ALA A 244 12.85 -21.33 -13.04
N PRO A 245 13.46 -21.92 -14.08
CA PRO A 245 13.88 -23.31 -14.01
C PRO A 245 14.95 -23.51 -12.94
N ILE A 246 14.84 -24.64 -12.26
CA ILE A 246 15.75 -25.12 -11.24
C ILE A 246 16.46 -26.38 -11.71
N ASP A 247 17.63 -26.66 -11.13
CA ASP A 247 18.33 -27.92 -11.34
C ASP A 247 17.89 -28.93 -10.26
N PRO A 248 17.10 -29.96 -10.61
CA PRO A 248 16.65 -30.96 -9.65
C PRO A 248 17.82 -31.78 -9.09
N SER A 249 18.91 -31.94 -9.85
CA SER A 249 20.06 -32.79 -9.47
C SER A 249 20.87 -32.21 -8.30
N SER A 250 20.84 -30.89 -8.16
CA SER A 250 21.58 -30.15 -7.12
C SER A 250 20.65 -29.51 -6.09
N SER A 251 19.35 -29.77 -6.19
CA SER A 251 18.35 -29.42 -5.18
C SER A 251 18.31 -30.51 -4.09
N SER A 252 18.00 -30.12 -2.85
CA SER A 252 17.97 -31.04 -1.71
C SER A 252 16.79 -30.74 -0.80
N PHE A 253 16.35 -31.74 -0.03
CA PHE A 253 15.27 -31.58 0.95
C PHE A 253 15.64 -32.20 2.30
N LYS A 254 15.10 -31.64 3.37
CA LYS A 254 15.28 -32.10 4.75
C LYS A 254 13.95 -32.06 5.48
N ILE A 255 13.50 -33.23 5.91
CA ILE A 255 12.24 -33.39 6.64
C ILE A 255 12.54 -33.48 8.14
N THR A 256 11.89 -32.60 8.90
CA THR A 256 11.94 -32.52 10.37
C THR A 256 10.51 -32.69 10.90
N PRO A 257 10.29 -33.21 12.13
CA PRO A 257 8.94 -33.40 12.67
C PRO A 257 8.12 -32.10 12.77
N THR A 258 8.78 -30.95 12.75
CA THR A 258 8.17 -29.62 12.88
C THR A 258 8.13 -28.82 11.58
N LYS A 259 8.84 -29.27 10.52
CA LYS A 259 8.96 -28.56 9.24
C LYS A 259 9.60 -29.41 8.14
N VAL A 260 9.26 -29.12 6.89
CA VAL A 260 9.95 -29.59 5.69
C VAL A 260 10.75 -28.43 5.12
N GLU A 261 12.05 -28.61 4.93
CA GLU A 261 12.94 -27.62 4.31
C GLU A 261 13.35 -28.15 2.93
N VAL A 262 13.20 -27.32 1.90
CA VAL A 262 13.58 -27.64 0.53
C VAL A 262 14.52 -26.54 0.03
N VAL A 263 15.66 -26.95 -0.52
CA VAL A 263 16.67 -26.07 -1.12
C VAL A 263 16.67 -26.35 -2.61
N LEU A 264 16.15 -25.41 -3.39
CA LEU A 264 16.08 -25.48 -4.84
C LEU A 264 17.25 -24.70 -5.43
N LYS A 265 18.08 -25.31 -6.28
CA LYS A 265 19.16 -24.60 -6.98
C LYS A 265 18.64 -24.02 -8.28
N LYS A 266 18.86 -22.73 -8.53
CA LYS A 266 18.48 -22.04 -9.77
C LYS A 266 19.34 -22.55 -10.92
N GLU A 267 18.74 -22.82 -12.09
CA GLU A 267 19.49 -23.19 -13.30
C GLU A 267 20.30 -21.99 -13.82
N THR A 268 19.74 -20.78 -13.71
CA THR A 268 20.42 -19.53 -14.08
C THR A 268 20.72 -18.70 -12.84
N SER A 269 21.99 -18.71 -12.41
CA SER A 269 22.48 -17.88 -11.29
C SER A 269 22.31 -16.39 -11.62
N GLY A 270 21.75 -15.62 -10.67
CA GLY A 270 21.55 -14.17 -10.81
C GLY A 270 20.10 -13.73 -11.08
N VAL A 271 19.19 -14.66 -11.40
CA VAL A 271 17.76 -14.35 -11.54
C VAL A 271 17.13 -14.18 -10.16
N LYS A 272 16.64 -12.97 -9.86
CA LYS A 272 15.87 -12.67 -8.64
C LYS A 272 14.40 -13.04 -8.84
N TRP A 273 13.92 -14.00 -8.06
CA TRP A 273 12.53 -14.46 -8.10
C TRP A 273 11.64 -13.42 -7.42
N ARG A 274 10.58 -12.97 -8.09
CA ARG A 274 9.65 -11.97 -7.52
C ARG A 274 8.56 -12.65 -6.68
N SER A 275 8.29 -13.91 -7.00
CA SER A 275 7.34 -14.85 -6.43
C SER A 275 7.90 -16.27 -6.59
N LEU A 276 7.41 -17.25 -5.82
CA LEU A 276 7.76 -18.67 -6.02
C LEU A 276 7.18 -19.20 -7.33
N GLU A 277 5.94 -18.81 -7.62
CA GLU A 277 5.22 -19.16 -8.84
C GLU A 277 5.47 -18.12 -9.93
N GLY A 278 5.63 -18.59 -11.16
CA GLY A 278 5.72 -17.75 -12.35
C GLY A 278 4.50 -17.94 -13.23
N ASP A 279 4.05 -16.86 -13.87
CA ASP A 279 3.02 -16.92 -14.93
C ASP A 279 3.65 -17.33 -16.27
N ARG A 280 4.45 -18.41 -16.25
CA ARG A 280 5.05 -18.97 -17.44
C ARG A 280 4.10 -20.04 -17.95
N GLU A 281 3.49 -19.83 -19.12
CA GLU A 281 2.93 -20.96 -19.86
C GLU A 281 4.07 -21.95 -20.11
N VAL A 282 4.11 -23.02 -19.32
CA VAL A 282 4.92 -24.19 -19.65
C VAL A 282 4.21 -24.81 -20.84
N GLU A 283 4.67 -24.44 -22.03
CA GLU A 283 4.43 -25.17 -23.26
C GLU A 283 4.68 -26.64 -22.97
N LYS A 284 3.60 -27.39 -22.72
CA LYS A 284 3.63 -28.84 -22.74
C LYS A 284 4.16 -29.20 -24.10
N ALA A 285 5.39 -29.72 -24.14
CA ALA A 285 6.08 -30.13 -25.34
C ALA A 285 5.22 -31.14 -26.12
N ASN A 286 4.39 -30.64 -27.03
CA ASN A 286 3.76 -31.44 -28.05
C ASN A 286 4.50 -31.16 -29.36
N LYS A 287 5.16 -32.22 -29.83
CA LYS A 287 5.95 -32.24 -31.05
C LYS A 287 5.11 -31.76 -32.23
N GLY A 288 5.63 -30.74 -32.91
CA GLY A 288 5.60 -30.63 -34.36
C GLY A 288 4.36 -29.99 -34.98
N LYS A 289 4.49 -28.72 -35.34
CA LYS A 289 4.47 -28.22 -36.73
C LYS A 289 4.35 -26.70 -36.71
N GLN A 290 5.43 -26.02 -37.07
CA GLN A 290 5.40 -24.63 -37.54
C GLN A 290 4.81 -24.61 -38.95
N PRO A 291 3.91 -23.66 -39.30
CA PRO A 291 3.78 -23.20 -40.66
C PRO A 291 4.37 -21.78 -40.80
N VAL A 292 5.28 -21.68 -41.74
CA VAL A 292 5.99 -20.49 -42.22
C VAL A 292 4.99 -19.44 -42.77
N PRO A 293 5.09 -18.15 -42.41
CA PRO A 293 4.31 -17.09 -43.06
C PRO A 293 4.77 -16.83 -44.52
N ARG A 294 3.82 -16.82 -45.46
CA ARG A 294 4.04 -16.44 -46.86
C ARG A 294 3.85 -14.94 -47.02
N GLU A 295 4.92 -14.17 -46.93
CA GLU A 295 4.85 -12.71 -47.17
C GLU A 295 6.14 -12.17 -47.78
N ILE A 296 6.53 -12.75 -48.93
CA ILE A 296 7.60 -12.22 -49.79
C ILE A 296 7.13 -12.48 -51.22
N LEU A 297 6.46 -11.52 -51.87
CA LEU A 297 6.38 -11.41 -53.34
C LEU A 297 5.66 -10.15 -53.89
N ASP A 298 5.59 -9.02 -53.18
CA ASP A 298 5.20 -7.75 -53.81
C ASP A 298 5.93 -6.53 -53.21
N PRO A 299 6.58 -5.66 -54.01
CA PRO A 299 7.23 -4.44 -53.52
C PRO A 299 6.23 -3.26 -53.53
N GLN A 300 5.73 -2.89 -52.35
CA GLN A 300 5.08 -1.60 -52.11
C GLN A 300 5.93 -0.78 -51.12
N PRO A 301 6.16 0.53 -51.36
CA PRO A 301 6.97 1.36 -50.47
C PRO A 301 6.24 1.61 -49.13
N PRO A 302 6.98 1.80 -48.02
CA PRO A 302 6.41 1.81 -46.67
C PRO A 302 5.49 3.03 -46.47
N ALA A 303 4.22 2.76 -46.22
CA ALA A 303 3.27 3.73 -45.70
C ALA A 303 3.55 3.94 -44.20
N TYR A 304 4.06 5.12 -43.85
CA TYR A 304 4.18 5.57 -42.47
C TYR A 304 2.79 5.74 -41.85
N PRO A 305 2.53 5.25 -40.61
CA PRO A 305 1.25 5.46 -39.96
C PRO A 305 1.20 6.90 -39.42
N THR A 306 0.58 7.81 -40.17
CA THR A 306 0.22 9.13 -39.63
C THR A 306 -0.97 8.96 -38.69
N SER A 307 -0.72 8.97 -37.38
CA SER A 307 -1.78 8.98 -36.38
C SER A 307 -2.31 10.40 -36.18
N SER A 308 -3.18 10.87 -37.07
CA SER A 308 -3.96 12.09 -36.83
C SER A 308 -5.30 12.05 -37.58
N ARG A 309 -6.28 11.34 -37.00
CA ARG A 309 -7.69 11.45 -37.37
C ARG A 309 -8.36 12.75 -36.87
N SER A 310 -7.64 13.57 -36.12
CA SER A 310 -7.95 14.99 -35.90
C SER A 310 -6.79 15.81 -36.42
N GLY A 311 -7.05 16.75 -37.33
CA GLY A 311 -6.03 17.62 -37.91
C GLY A 311 -5.23 18.42 -36.88
N ALA A 312 -4.26 19.20 -37.36
CA ALA A 312 -3.34 19.98 -36.54
C ALA A 312 -4.06 20.73 -35.40
N LYS A 313 -3.67 20.42 -34.16
CA LYS A 313 -4.20 21.07 -32.97
C LYS A 313 -3.65 22.49 -32.92
N ASP A 314 -4.53 23.50 -32.97
CA ASP A 314 -4.15 24.91 -32.86
C ASP A 314 -3.68 25.22 -31.43
N TRP A 315 -2.36 25.17 -31.21
CA TRP A 315 -1.73 25.49 -29.93
C TRP A 315 -1.93 26.96 -29.50
N ASP A 316 -2.18 27.87 -30.45
CA ASP A 316 -2.49 29.29 -30.18
C ASP A 316 -3.85 29.49 -29.50
N LYS A 317 -4.81 28.59 -29.70
CA LYS A 317 -6.12 28.65 -29.01
C LYS A 317 -6.00 28.21 -27.56
N LEU A 318 -5.22 27.16 -27.28
CA LEU A 318 -4.94 26.71 -25.93
C LEU A 318 -4.17 27.76 -25.13
N ALA A 319 -3.20 28.44 -25.75
CA ALA A 319 -2.48 29.54 -25.11
C ALA A 319 -3.40 30.71 -24.74
N LYS A 320 -4.35 31.06 -25.62
CA LYS A 320 -5.33 32.13 -25.33
C LYS A 320 -6.35 31.73 -24.26
N GLU A 321 -6.80 30.48 -24.24
CA GLU A 321 -7.71 29.96 -23.21
C GLU A 321 -7.04 29.91 -21.82
N LEU A 322 -5.75 29.57 -21.75
CA LEU A 322 -4.97 29.59 -20.51
C LEU A 322 -4.68 31.02 -19.99
N VAL A 323 -4.59 32.01 -20.88
CA VAL A 323 -4.41 33.42 -20.50
C VAL A 323 -5.74 34.05 -20.05
N VAL A 324 -6.86 33.69 -20.69
CA VAL A 324 -8.20 34.19 -20.32
C VAL A 324 -8.65 33.60 -18.98
N ASN A 325 -8.48 32.30 -18.75
CA ASN A 325 -8.84 31.67 -17.48
C ASN A 325 -7.94 32.08 -16.29
N LYS A 326 -6.81 32.75 -16.54
CA LYS A 326 -5.90 33.25 -15.50
C LYS A 326 -6.19 34.70 -15.08
N ALA A 327 -7.12 35.38 -15.77
CA ALA A 327 -7.47 36.77 -15.53
C ALA A 327 -8.77 36.97 -14.72
N GLU A 328 -9.57 35.92 -14.47
CA GLU A 328 -10.83 36.03 -13.70
C GLU A 328 -10.76 35.50 -12.25
N ASP A 329 -9.71 34.77 -11.85
CA ASP A 329 -9.51 34.36 -10.46
C ASP A 329 -8.43 35.21 -9.77
N GLY A 330 -8.84 36.41 -9.36
CA GLY A 330 -8.11 37.25 -8.42
C GLY A 330 -8.26 36.72 -6.99
N ASP A 331 -7.47 35.70 -6.65
CA ASP A 331 -7.19 35.31 -5.26
C ASP A 331 -5.72 34.88 -5.14
N ASP A 332 -4.88 35.86 -4.87
CA ASP A 332 -3.46 35.74 -4.61
C ASP A 332 -3.20 35.33 -3.16
N ASN A 333 -3.67 34.13 -2.79
CA ASN A 333 -3.18 33.42 -1.61
C ASN A 333 -3.17 31.89 -1.79
N TYR A 334 -2.34 31.41 -2.72
CA TYR A 334 -1.92 30.02 -2.75
C TYR A 334 -0.80 29.82 -1.71
N ASP A 335 -1.16 29.49 -0.47
CA ASP A 335 -0.19 28.99 0.50
C ASP A 335 0.21 27.54 0.14
N LEU A 336 1.07 27.44 -0.87
CA LEU A 336 1.66 26.21 -1.41
C LEU A 336 2.83 25.72 -0.52
N ASP A 337 2.62 25.60 0.79
CA ASP A 337 3.62 24.98 1.69
C ASP A 337 3.48 23.45 1.78
N GLU A 338 2.49 22.84 1.14
CA GLU A 338 2.24 21.41 1.29
C GLU A 338 2.36 20.63 -0.02
N GLY A 339 3.52 19.98 -0.17
CA GLY A 339 3.70 18.84 -1.08
C GLY A 339 4.50 19.12 -2.35
N ASP A 340 5.69 18.50 -2.42
CA ASP A 340 6.33 18.07 -3.68
C ASP A 340 7.15 19.09 -4.48
N GLY A 341 7.90 19.98 -3.81
CA GLY A 341 9.01 20.70 -4.43
C GLY A 341 10.30 20.42 -3.67
N ASP A 342 11.37 20.06 -4.39
CA ASP A 342 12.72 19.86 -3.86
C ASP A 342 13.07 20.94 -2.81
N GLU A 343 13.85 20.57 -1.79
CA GLU A 343 14.32 21.49 -0.74
C GLU A 343 14.92 22.78 -1.31
N THR A 344 15.55 22.69 -2.50
CA THR A 344 16.08 23.80 -3.29
C THR A 344 14.98 24.78 -3.71
N THR A 345 13.83 24.29 -4.18
CA THR A 345 12.70 25.11 -4.62
C THR A 345 12.05 25.83 -3.42
N ARG A 346 12.04 25.21 -2.23
CA ARG A 346 11.60 25.89 -0.99
C ARG A 346 12.56 27.01 -0.60
N PHE A 347 13.87 26.77 -0.66
CA PHE A 347 14.90 27.77 -0.38
C PHE A 347 14.77 29.00 -1.29
N PHE A 348 14.62 28.81 -2.61
CA PHE A 348 14.47 29.92 -3.56
C PHE A 348 13.16 30.70 -3.36
N ARG A 349 12.06 30.01 -3.00
CA ARG A 349 10.78 30.67 -2.67
C ARG A 349 10.89 31.54 -1.43
N GLN A 350 11.54 31.06 -0.38
CA GLN A 350 11.74 31.84 0.83
C GLN A 350 12.64 33.06 0.58
N LEU A 351 13.70 32.89 -0.21
CA LEU A 351 14.61 33.98 -0.58
C LEU A 351 13.89 35.05 -1.42
N TYR A 352 13.04 34.65 -2.37
CA TYR A 352 12.28 35.59 -3.19
C TYR A 352 11.20 36.33 -2.39
N LYS A 353 10.45 35.63 -1.52
CA LYS A 353 9.41 36.23 -0.67
C LYS A 353 9.99 37.28 0.31
N GLY A 354 11.21 37.08 0.81
CA GLY A 354 11.87 37.99 1.74
C GLY A 354 12.72 39.08 1.10
N ALA A 355 12.92 39.08 -0.22
CA ALA A 355 13.80 40.00 -0.92
C ALA A 355 13.12 41.34 -1.26
N ALA A 356 13.90 42.42 -1.27
CA ALA A 356 13.42 43.73 -1.73
C ALA A 356 13.05 43.68 -3.24
N PRO A 357 12.17 44.57 -3.74
CA PRO A 357 11.71 44.53 -5.14
C PRO A 357 12.84 44.56 -6.18
N GLU A 358 13.93 45.29 -5.90
CA GLU A 358 15.11 45.34 -6.76
C GLU A 358 15.89 44.02 -6.76
N GLN A 359 15.98 43.35 -5.61
CA GLN A 359 16.63 42.05 -5.45
C GLN A 359 15.82 40.94 -6.14
N GLN A 360 14.49 40.97 -6.02
CA GLN A 360 13.61 40.08 -6.77
C GLN A 360 13.79 40.24 -8.29
N ARG A 361 13.93 41.48 -8.75
CA ARG A 361 14.20 41.78 -10.16
C ARG A 361 15.57 41.26 -10.60
N ALA A 362 16.58 41.36 -9.74
CA ALA A 362 17.93 40.83 -9.99
C ALA A 362 17.93 39.31 -10.09
N MET A 363 17.21 38.65 -9.18
CA MET A 363 17.07 37.19 -9.15
C MET A 363 16.37 36.67 -10.41
N MET A 364 15.26 37.31 -10.80
CA MET A 364 14.52 36.89 -11.98
C MET A 364 15.33 37.10 -13.27
N LYS A 365 16.02 38.24 -13.38
CA LYS A 365 16.86 38.56 -14.54
C LYS A 365 18.05 37.61 -14.66
N SER A 366 18.79 37.40 -13.56
CA SER A 366 19.95 36.49 -13.55
C SER A 366 19.55 35.04 -13.83
N PHE A 367 18.45 34.57 -13.25
CA PHE A 367 17.94 33.22 -13.50
C PHE A 367 17.52 33.04 -14.96
N SER A 368 16.81 34.02 -15.54
CA SER A 368 16.36 33.95 -16.93
C SER A 368 17.51 34.06 -17.94
N GLU A 369 18.50 34.91 -17.71
CA GLU A 369 19.62 35.11 -18.63
C GLU A 369 20.66 33.98 -18.56
N SER A 370 20.87 33.41 -17.37
CA SER A 370 21.78 32.28 -17.18
C SER A 370 21.18 30.92 -17.57
N GLY A 371 19.90 30.87 -17.93
CA GLY A 371 19.22 29.59 -18.18
C GLY A 371 19.05 28.75 -16.91
N GLY A 372 18.99 29.39 -15.74
CA GLY A 372 18.76 28.77 -14.45
C GLY A 372 20.01 28.29 -13.71
N THR A 373 21.21 28.64 -14.17
CA THR A 373 22.47 28.18 -13.56
C THR A 373 23.09 29.21 -12.59
N VAL A 374 22.78 30.49 -12.73
CA VAL A 374 23.33 31.58 -11.90
C VAL A 374 22.21 32.42 -11.30
N LEU A 375 22.24 32.59 -9.97
CA LEU A 375 21.31 33.43 -9.23
C LEU A 375 22.06 34.55 -8.52
N SER A 376 21.70 35.80 -8.81
CA SER A 376 22.27 36.99 -8.16
C SER A 376 21.18 37.88 -7.58
N THR A 377 21.40 38.38 -6.37
CA THR A 377 20.49 39.28 -5.65
C THR A 377 20.82 40.77 -5.84
N ASP A 378 21.93 41.11 -6.51
CA ASP A 378 22.44 42.48 -6.59
C ASP A 378 22.08 43.16 -7.91
N TRP A 379 21.01 43.97 -7.89
CA TRP A 379 20.51 44.68 -9.09
C TRP A 379 21.54 45.62 -9.72
N SER A 380 22.39 46.26 -8.91
CA SER A 380 23.44 47.16 -9.41
C SER A 380 24.44 46.45 -10.32
N ASN A 381 24.67 45.15 -10.09
CA ASN A 381 25.63 44.36 -10.83
C ASN A 381 24.98 43.70 -12.05
N VAL A 382 23.81 43.06 -11.88
CA VAL A 382 23.11 42.36 -12.98
C VAL A 382 22.20 43.24 -13.82
N GLY A 383 21.89 44.47 -13.39
CA GLY A 383 21.02 45.39 -14.11
C GLY A 383 21.60 45.81 -15.47
N ASN A 384 22.92 46.06 -15.51
CA ASN A 384 23.61 46.60 -16.69
C ASN A 384 24.43 45.57 -17.48
N ARG A 385 24.65 44.37 -16.93
CA ARG A 385 25.38 43.28 -17.61
C ARG A 385 24.44 42.11 -17.93
N THR A 386 24.78 41.33 -18.94
CA THR A 386 24.14 40.04 -19.21
C THR A 386 24.81 38.96 -18.36
N VAL A 387 24.02 38.11 -17.72
CA VAL A 387 24.55 37.00 -16.92
C VAL A 387 24.84 35.80 -17.82
N VAL A 388 26.12 35.44 -17.94
CA VAL A 388 26.56 34.30 -18.76
C VAL A 388 26.23 32.99 -18.02
N PRO A 389 25.70 31.95 -18.69
CA PRO A 389 25.49 30.64 -18.08
C PRO A 389 26.81 30.02 -17.61
N GLU A 390 26.92 29.72 -16.31
CA GLU A 390 28.00 28.89 -15.76
C GLU A 390 27.43 27.50 -15.43
N PRO A 391 27.50 26.54 -16.36
CA PRO A 391 27.00 25.19 -16.11
C PRO A 391 27.87 24.46 -15.06
N PRO A 392 27.30 23.52 -14.29
CA PRO A 392 28.06 22.69 -13.35
C PRO A 392 29.22 21.94 -14.01
N GLU A 393 30.28 21.66 -13.24
CA GLU A 393 31.52 21.05 -13.72
C GLU A 393 31.23 19.74 -14.50
N GLY A 394 31.56 19.74 -15.80
CA GLY A 394 31.32 18.62 -16.73
C GLY A 394 30.16 18.79 -17.73
N MET A 395 29.42 19.91 -17.69
CA MET A 395 28.38 20.24 -18.68
C MET A 395 28.76 21.46 -19.53
N GLU A 396 28.59 21.38 -20.85
CA GLU A 396 28.83 22.52 -21.77
C GLU A 396 27.49 23.16 -22.19
N ALA A 397 27.38 24.48 -22.01
CA ALA A 397 26.21 25.24 -22.45
C ALA A 397 26.19 25.36 -23.98
N LYS A 398 25.31 24.60 -24.65
CA LYS A 398 25.06 24.76 -26.09
C LYS A 398 23.99 25.82 -26.34
N LYS A 399 24.31 26.83 -27.15
CA LYS A 399 23.32 27.78 -27.67
C LYS A 399 22.47 27.08 -28.72
N TYR A 400 21.15 27.08 -28.54
CA TYR A 400 20.23 26.71 -29.62
C TYR A 400 20.05 27.92 -30.54
N GLY A 401 20.64 27.85 -31.73
CA GLY A 401 20.29 28.69 -32.89
C GLY A 401 20.91 30.09 -32.95
N ALA A 402 22.13 30.18 -33.50
CA ALA A 402 22.56 31.06 -34.60
C ALA A 402 24.00 30.70 -34.97
#